data_AF-A0A950GWP3-F1
#
_entry.id   AF-A0A950GWP3-F1
#
_cell.length_a   1.000
_cell.length_b   1.000
_cell.length_c   1.000
_cell.angle_alpha   90.00
_cell.angle_beta   90.00
_cell.angle_gamma   90.00
#
_symmetry.space_group_name_H-M   'P 1'
#
loop_
_entity.id
_entity.type
_entity.pdbx_description
1 polymer ?
#
loop_
_entity_poly.entity_id
_entity_poly.type
_entity_poly.pdbx_seq_one_letter_code
_entity_poly.pdbx_strand_id
1 'polypeptide(L)' 'MDWSFELVVVPVADLDRAKAFYADQVGFGVDVDHRAGEDFRVVQLTPPGSGCSIA' A
#
# COMPACT_ATOMS: atom_id res chain seq x y z
N MET A 1 -0.88 -5.81 -27.16
CA MET A 1 0.00 -5.45 -26.03
C MET A 1 -0.93 -4.84 -24.99
N ASP A 2 -1.37 -5.64 -24.02
CA ASP A 2 -2.27 -5.18 -22.96
C ASP A 2 -1.43 -4.87 -21.73
N TRP A 3 -1.37 -3.59 -21.37
CA TRP A 3 -0.64 -3.11 -20.22
C TRP A 3 -1.62 -2.55 -19.20
N SER A 4 -1.56 -3.04 -17.97
CA SER A 4 -2.33 -2.55 -16.84
C SER A 4 -1.42 -1.81 -15.86
N PHE A 5 -2.02 -0.86 -15.14
CA PHE A 5 -1.33 -0.12 -14.09
C PHE A 5 -1.49 -0.88 -12.78
N GLU A 6 -0.43 -1.56 -12.36
CA GLU A 6 -0.48 -2.53 -11.25
C GLU A 6 -0.07 -1.93 -9.90
N LEU A 7 0.83 -0.95 -9.89
CA LEU A 7 1.41 -0.42 -8.65
C LEU A 7 1.91 1.01 -8.82
N VAL A 8 1.67 1.83 -7.80
CA VAL A 8 2.30 3.14 -7.64
C VAL A 8 2.91 3.29 -6.25
N VAL A 9 4.13 3.84 -6.19
CA VAL A 9 4.79 4.14 -4.92
C VAL A 9 4.37 5.51 -4.42
N VAL A 10 3.88 5.58 -3.19
CA VAL A 10 3.40 6.81 -2.54
C VAL A 10 4.29 7.11 -1.33
N PRO A 11 5.17 8.12 -1.41
CA PRO A 11 6.00 8.49 -0.27
C PRO A 11 5.13 9.08 0.85
N VAL A 12 5.27 8.50 2.04
CA VAL A 12 4.56 8.94 3.25
C VAL A 12 5.56 9.30 4.33
N ALA A 13 5.18 10.26 5.18
CA ALA A 13 6.01 10.68 6.31
C ALA A 13 6.00 9.66 7.47
N ASP A 14 4.95 8.85 7.57
CA ASP A 14 4.73 7.87 8.64
C ASP A 14 3.92 6.69 8.09
N LEU A 15 4.52 5.50 8.09
CA LEU A 15 3.93 4.27 7.55
C LEU A 15 2.74 3.77 8.37
N ASP A 16 2.79 3.87 9.69
CA ASP A 16 1.71 3.38 10.56
C ASP A 16 0.47 4.27 10.44
N ARG A 17 0.68 5.59 10.40
CA ARG A 17 -0.41 6.54 10.18
C ARG A 17 -1.03 6.38 8.79
N ALA A 18 -0.20 6.15 7.76
CA ALA A 18 -0.68 5.92 6.41
C ALA A 18 -1.48 4.62 6.31
N LYS A 19 -0.96 3.52 6.87
CA LYS A 19 -1.65 2.23 6.88
C LYS A 19 -3.00 2.33 7.59
N ALA A 20 -3.07 2.94 8.78
CA ALA A 20 -4.33 3.11 9.51
C ALA A 20 -5.34 3.96 8.73
N PHE A 21 -4.88 5.02 8.06
CA PHE A 21 -5.75 5.83 7.22
C PHE A 21 -6.32 5.01 6.04
N TYR A 22 -5.45 4.41 5.22
CA TYR A 22 -5.88 3.70 4.02
C TYR A 22 -6.67 2.42 4.34
N ALA A 23 -6.24 1.64 5.32
CA ALA A 23 -6.91 0.39 5.68
C ALA A 23 -8.20 0.61 6.48
N ASP A 24 -8.15 1.42 7.53
CA ASP A 24 -9.26 1.49 8.49
C ASP A 24 -10.28 2.58 8.15
N GLN A 25 -9.84 3.72 7.59
CA GLN A 25 -10.75 4.82 7.27
C GLN A 25 -11.23 4.78 5.82
N VAL A 26 -10.33 4.47 4.88
CA VAL A 26 -10.67 4.41 3.44
C VAL A 26 -11.13 3.00 3.03
N GLY A 27 -10.69 1.95 3.72
CA GLY A 27 -11.12 0.57 3.47
C GLY A 27 -10.28 -0.17 2.42
N PHE A 28 -9.02 0.19 2.22
CA PHE A 28 -8.11 -0.55 1.35
C PHE A 28 -7.72 -1.89 2.01
N GLY A 29 -7.58 -2.93 1.21
CA GLY A 29 -7.04 -4.20 1.67
C GLY A 29 -5.54 -4.07 1.90
N VAL A 30 -5.02 -4.55 3.04
CA VAL A 30 -3.58 -4.69 3.26
C VAL A 30 -3.12 -5.99 2.63
N ASP A 31 -2.32 -5.89 1.57
CA ASP A 31 -1.81 -7.06 0.85
C ASP A 31 -0.46 -7.51 1.41
N VAL A 32 0.39 -6.53 1.69
CA VAL A 32 1.74 -6.75 2.22
C VAL A 32 1.99 -5.78 3.36
N ASP A 33 2.51 -6.28 4.47
CA ASP A 33 3.16 -5.49 5.50
C ASP A 33 4.44 -6.22 5.88
N HIS A 34 5.53 -5.90 5.18
CA HIS A 34 6.79 -6.60 5.29
C HIS A 34 7.86 -5.68 5.85
N ARG A 35 8.61 -6.20 6.82
CA ARG A 35 9.74 -5.50 7.45
C ARG A 35 11.03 -6.28 7.20
N ALA A 36 11.98 -5.64 6.53
CA ALA A 36 13.32 -6.19 6.28
C ALA A 36 14.34 -5.47 7.16
N GLY A 37 14.59 -6.03 8.35
CA GLY A 37 15.47 -5.40 9.34
C GLY A 37 14.84 -4.22 10.07
N GLU A 38 15.66 -3.37 10.70
CA GLU A 38 15.15 -2.27 11.52
C GLU A 38 14.70 -1.07 10.68
N ASP A 39 15.38 -0.81 9.56
CA ASP A 39 15.24 0.44 8.79
C ASP A 39 14.32 0.35 7.58
N PHE A 40 13.91 -0.86 7.15
CA PHE A 40 13.10 -1.03 5.96
C PHE A 40 11.77 -1.71 6.26
N ARG A 41 10.68 -1.02 5.93
CA ARG A 41 9.32 -1.55 5.96
C ARG A 41 8.57 -1.09 4.71
N VAL A 42 7.84 -2.02 4.10
CA VAL A 42 6.97 -1.79 2.96
C VAL A 42 5.57 -2.22 3.32
N VAL A 43 4.60 -1.37 2.97
CA VAL A 43 3.17 -1.68 3.12
C VAL A 43 2.53 -1.52 1.76
N GLN A 44 2.01 -2.61 1.19
CA GLN A 44 1.24 -2.57 -0.04
C GLN A 44 -0.25 -2.69 0.28
N LEU A 45 -1.05 -1.80 -0.29
CA LEU A 45 -2.50 -1.76 -0.11
C LEU A 45 -3.23 -1.71 -1.46
N THR A 46 -4.36 -2.41 -1.56
CA THR A 46 -5.21 -2.39 -2.77
C THR A 46 -6.59 -1.78 -2.47
N PRO A 47 -6.99 -0.71 -3.20
CA PRO A 47 -8.35 -0.20 -3.13
C PRO A 47 -9.38 -1.24 -3.58
N PRO A 48 -10.56 -1.32 -2.95
CA PRO A 48 -11.63 -2.21 -3.38
C PRO A 48 -12.03 -1.94 -4.84
N GLY A 49 -12.02 -2.99 -5.67
CA GLY A 49 -12.38 -2.90 -7.09
C GLY A 49 -11.30 -2.32 -8.02
N SER A 50 -10.11 -1.98 -7.50
CA SER A 50 -8.95 -1.55 -8.28
C SER A 50 -8.08 -2.75 -8.66
N GLY A 51 -7.53 -2.75 -9.87
CA GLY A 51 -6.43 -3.64 -10.27
C GLY A 51 -5.03 -3.06 -9.95
N CYS A 52 -4.99 -1.85 -9.38
CA CYS A 52 -3.76 -1.15 -9.01
C CYS A 52 -3.63 -1.03 -7.49
N SER A 53 -2.45 -1.36 -6.96
CA SER A 53 -2.07 -1.18 -5.55
C SER A 53 -1.27 0.11 -5.32
N ILE A 54 -1.16 0.52 -4.05
CA ILE A 54 -0.22 1.54 -3.58
C ILE A 54 0.82 0.90 -2.66
N ALA A 55 2.08 1.39 -2.69
CA ALA A 55 3.16 0.94 -1.79
C ALA A 55 4.03 2.09 -1.25
#